data_AF-A0ABC9X9H0-F1
#
_entry.id   AF-A0ABC9X9H0-F1
#
_cell.length_a   1.000
_cell.length_b   1.000
_cell.length_c   1.000
_cell.angle_alpha   90.00
_cell.angle_beta   90.00
_cell.angle_gamma   90.00
#
_symmetry.space_group_name_H-M   'P 1'
#
loop_
_entity.id
_entity.type
_entity.pdbx_description
1 polymer ?
#
loop_
_entity_poly.entity_id
_entity_poly.type
_entity_poly.pdbx_seq_one_letter_code
_entity_poly.pdbx_strand_id
1 'polypeptide(L)' 'MSKWRSETSGVPQGLVLGLALFNIFVGNMDSGIECTLSEFADDTKLCGAVDTLEGKDAIQRDLDSLERWTRANP' A
#
# COMPACT_ATOMS: atom_id res chain seq x y z
N MET A 1 35.81 -2.63 -9.48
CA MET A 1 34.97 -1.50 -9.02
C MET A 1 33.60 -1.68 -9.62
N SER A 2 32.55 -1.86 -8.81
CA SER A 2 31.18 -2.00 -9.30
C SER A 2 30.67 -0.65 -9.82
N LYS A 3 30.02 -0.67 -10.99
CA LYS A 3 29.32 0.50 -11.54
C LYS A 3 28.10 0.76 -10.65
N TRP A 4 28.10 1.85 -9.90
CA TRP A 4 26.89 2.34 -9.22
C TRP A 4 25.82 2.62 -10.28
N ARG A 5 24.67 1.95 -10.18
CA ARG A 5 23.49 2.31 -10.98
C ARG A 5 22.79 3.45 -10.26
N SER A 6 22.43 4.50 -10.99
CA SER A 6 21.58 5.57 -10.46
C SER A 6 20.21 4.96 -10.20
N GLU A 7 19.81 4.93 -8.94
CA GLU A 7 18.44 4.61 -8.55
C GLU A 7 17.58 5.83 -8.87
N THR A 8 16.71 5.70 -9.87
CA THR A 8 15.84 6.79 -10.35
C THR A 8 14.50 6.83 -9.62
N SER A 9 14.18 5.81 -8.82
CA SER A 9 12.92 5.69 -8.08
C SER A 9 13.21 5.59 -6.59
N GLY A 10 12.79 6.61 -5.85
CA GLY A 10 12.90 6.69 -4.40
C GLY A 10 12.82 8.13 -3.93
N VAL A 11 12.16 8.36 -2.80
CA VAL A 11 12.17 9.67 -2.16
C VAL A 11 13.30 9.70 -1.13
N PRO A 12 14.18 10.73 -1.13
CA PRO A 12 15.20 10.87 -0.10
C PRO A 12 14.60 10.85 1.32
N GLN A 13 15.11 9.95 2.16
CA GLN A 13 14.74 9.89 3.58
C GLN A 13 14.97 11.26 4.25
N GLY A 14 13.97 11.73 4.99
CA GLY A 14 14.00 13.04 5.66
C GLY A 14 13.29 14.18 4.91
N LEU A 15 12.72 13.91 3.72
CA LEU A 15 11.84 14.87 3.06
C LEU A 15 10.43 14.80 3.64
N VAL A 16 10.00 15.88 4.31
CA VAL A 16 8.60 16.08 4.75
C VAL A 16 7.63 15.98 3.56
N LEU A 17 8.07 16.40 2.37
CA LEU A 17 7.31 16.27 1.12
C LEU A 17 7.12 14.81 0.68
N GLY A 18 8.07 13.93 1.04
CA GLY A 18 7.98 12.51 0.75
C GLY A 18 6.80 11.84 1.43
N LEU A 19 6.55 12.17 2.70
CA LEU A 19 5.41 11.67 3.45
C LEU A 19 4.07 12.17 2.86
N ALA A 20 4.01 13.41 2.40
CA ALA A 20 2.80 13.96 1.75
C ALA A 20 2.51 13.28 0.40
N LEU A 21 3.54 13.06 -0.42
CA LEU A 21 3.41 12.33 -1.69
C LEU A 21 3.07 10.86 -1.47
N PHE A 22 3.64 10.25 -0.43
CA PHE A 22 3.33 8.89 -0.01
C PHE A 22 1.85 8.74 0.39
N ASN A 23 1.33 9.64 1.23
CA ASN A 23 -0.09 9.66 1.59
C ASN A 23 -1.02 9.89 0.39
N ILE A 24 -0.62 10.65 -0.63
CA ILE A 24 -1.42 10.83 -1.85
C ILE A 24 -1.38 9.57 -2.72
N PHE A 25 -0.21 8.93 -2.84
CA PHE A 25 -0.02 7.72 -3.61
C PHE A 25 -0.87 6.58 -3.05
N VAL A 26 -0.84 6.40 -1.72
CA VAL A 26 -1.60 5.34 -1.06
C VAL A 26 -3.03 5.74 -0.71
N GLY A 27 -3.36 7.04 -0.66
CA GLY A 27 -4.73 7.52 -0.63
C GLY A 27 -5.56 7.18 -1.88
N ASN A 28 -4.96 6.61 -2.94
CA ASN A 28 -5.68 6.03 -4.07
C ASN A 28 -5.75 4.48 -4.00
N MET A 29 -5.11 3.87 -3.01
CA MET A 29 -5.11 2.42 -2.79
C MET A 29 -6.40 1.96 -2.11
N ASP A 30 -7.03 2.82 -1.30
CA ASP A 30 -8.23 2.52 -0.52
C ASP A 30 -9.52 2.51 -1.37
N SER A 31 -9.49 3.00 -2.60
CA SER A 31 -10.65 3.10 -3.49
C SER A 31 -11.13 1.70 -3.91
N GLY A 32 -12.02 1.12 -3.12
CA GLY A 32 -12.58 -0.22 -3.34
C GLY A 32 -12.22 -1.26 -2.29
N ILE A 33 -11.53 -0.88 -1.22
CA ILE A 33 -11.29 -1.75 -0.05
C ILE A 33 -12.50 -1.67 0.88
N GLU A 34 -13.05 -2.82 1.24
CA GLU A 34 -14.22 -2.93 2.13
C GLU A 34 -13.81 -2.95 3.61
N CYS A 35 -12.63 -3.48 3.90
CA CYS A 35 -12.02 -3.53 5.22
C CYS A 35 -11.35 -2.20 5.60
N THR A 36 -11.06 -2.03 6.89
CA THR A 36 -10.28 -0.87 7.34
C THR A 36 -8.82 -1.04 6.94
N LEU A 37 -8.32 -0.11 6.14
CA LEU A 37 -6.90 -0.03 5.78
C LEU A 37 -6.22 1.05 6.62
N SER A 38 -5.12 0.69 7.27
CA SER A 38 -4.27 1.60 8.04
C SER A 38 -2.87 1.55 7.49
N GLU A 39 -2.31 2.71 7.18
CA GLU A 39 -1.00 2.84 6.59
C GLU A 39 -0.06 3.62 7.51
N PHE A 40 1.18 3.15 7.63
CA PHE A 40 2.23 3.87 8.34
C PHE A 40 3.60 3.56 7.77
N ALA A 41 4.25 4.56 7.17
CA ALA A 41 5.56 4.37 6.51
C ALA A 41 5.53 3.13 5.60
N ASP A 42 6.46 2.19 5.76
CA ASP A 42 6.54 1.00 4.90
C ASP A 42 5.49 -0.09 5.24
N ASP A 43 4.65 0.11 6.27
CA ASP A 43 3.66 -0.87 6.73
C ASP A 43 2.24 -0.51 6.31
N THR A 44 1.57 -1.43 5.61
CA THR A 44 0.12 -1.39 5.38
C THR A 44 -0.56 -2.51 6.14
N LYS A 45 -1.61 -2.18 6.91
CA LYS A 45 -2.40 -3.13 7.70
C LYS A 45 -3.84 -3.13 7.21
N LEU A 46 -4.37 -4.32 6.95
CA LEU A 46 -5.77 -4.55 6.64
C LEU A 46 -6.47 -5.15 7.86
N CYS A 47 -7.60 -4.59 8.27
CA CYS A 47 -8.37 -5.03 9.43
C CYS A 47 -9.85 -5.17 9.06
N GLY A 48 -10.44 -6.33 9.34
CA GLY A 48 -11.85 -6.62 9.09
C GLY A 48 -12.37 -7.72 10.01
N ALA A 49 -13.69 -7.86 10.09
CA ALA A 49 -14.31 -8.95 10.84
C ALA A 49 -14.05 -10.29 10.13
N VAL A 50 -13.56 -11.30 10.86
CA VAL A 50 -13.22 -12.65 10.33
C VAL A 50 -14.07 -13.76 10.98
N ASP A 51 -15.02 -13.37 11.83
CA ASP A 51 -15.92 -14.27 12.54
C ASP A 51 -16.94 -14.94 11.60
N THR A 52 -17.20 -14.30 10.46
CA THR A 52 -18.08 -14.82 9.40
C THR A 52 -17.28 -15.23 8.16
N LEU A 53 -17.88 -16.12 7.36
CA LEU A 53 -17.31 -16.55 6.08
C LEU A 53 -17.27 -15.37 5.09
N GLU A 54 -18.30 -14.53 5.11
CA GLU A 54 -18.41 -13.32 4.30
C GLU A 54 -17.31 -12.29 4.65
N GLY A 55 -17.00 -12.11 5.94
CA GLY A 55 -15.90 -11.25 6.37
C GLY A 55 -14.51 -11.76 5.96
N LYS A 56 -14.30 -13.08 5.97
CA LYS A 56 -13.07 -13.69 5.43
C LYS A 56 -12.94 -13.49 3.92
N ASP A 57 -14.04 -13.68 3.19
CA ASP A 57 -14.07 -13.46 1.74
C ASP A 57 -13.84 -11.98 1.40
N ALA A 58 -14.36 -11.05 2.20
CA ALA A 58 -14.10 -9.61 2.06
C ALA A 58 -12.62 -9.28 2.23
N ILE A 59 -11.97 -9.80 3.27
CA ILE A 59 -10.52 -9.61 3.48
C ILE A 59 -9.71 -10.18 2.32
N GLN A 60 -10.06 -11.35 1.79
CA GLN A 60 -9.34 -11.94 0.67
C GLN A 60 -9.50 -11.09 -0.61
N ARG A 61 -10.71 -10.59 -0.90
CA ARG A 61 -10.95 -9.68 -2.04
C ARG A 61 -10.13 -8.40 -1.94
N ASP A 62 -10.03 -7.84 -0.75
CA ASP A 62 -9.27 -6.62 -0.49
C ASP A 62 -7.75 -6.87 -0.64
N LEU A 63 -7.25 -8.01 -0.15
CA LEU A 63 -5.86 -8.42 -0.38
C LEU A 63 -5.54 -8.62 -1.86
N ASP A 64 -6.42 -9.29 -2.60
CA ASP A 64 -6.25 -9.49 -4.06
C ASP A 64 -6.25 -8.15 -4.81
N SER A 65 -7.06 -7.19 -4.35
CA SER A 65 -7.12 -5.84 -4.93
C SER A 65 -5.84 -5.05 -4.64
N LEU A 66 -5.29 -5.18 -3.43
CA LEU A 66 -4.01 -4.59 -3.05
C LEU A 66 -2.83 -5.19 -3.85
N GLU A 67 -2.82 -6.50 -4.06
CA GLU A 67 -1.80 -7.15 -4.90
C GLU A 67 -1.85 -6.64 -6.35
N ARG A 68 -3.05 -6.47 -6.92
CA ARG A 68 -3.19 -5.90 -8.27
C ARG A 68 -2.69 -4.46 -8.33
N TRP A 69 -2.97 -3.66 -7.32
CA TRP A 69 -2.53 -2.27 -7.25
C TRP A 69 -1.00 -2.16 -7.17
N THR A 70 -0.35 -2.96 -6.32
CA THR A 70 1.12 -2.96 -6.19
C THR A 70 1.82 -3.44 -7.47
N ARG A 71 1.20 -4.34 -8.24
CA ARG A 71 1.71 -4.74 -9.56
C ARG A 71 1.52 -3.67 -10.64
N ALA A 72 0.49 -2.83 -10.53
CA ALA A 72 0.22 -1.76 -11.48
C ALA A 72 1.05 -0.49 -11.20
N ASN A 73 1.47 -0.29 -9.95
CA ASN A 73 2.24 0.86 -9.50
C ASN A 73 3.60 0.40 -8.92
N PRO A 74 4.63 0.24 -9.79
CA PRO A 74 5.96 -0.24 -9.40
C PRO A 74 6.82 0.80 -8.66
#